data_AF-A0AA40IRN2-F1
#
_entry.id   AF-A0AA40IRN2-F1
#
_cell.length_a   1.000
_cell.length_b   1.000
_cell.length_c   1.000
_cell.angle_alpha   90.00
_cell.angle_beta   90.00
_cell.angle_gamma   90.00
#
_symmetry.space_group_name_H-M   'P 1'
#
loop_
_entity.id
_entity.type
_entity.pdbx_description
1 polymer ?
#
loop_
_entity_poly.entity_id
_entity_poly.type
_entity_poly.pdbx_seq_one_letter_code
_entity_poly.pdbx_strand_id
1 'polypeptide(L)'
;MIKLFTHNDLDGIGCAILGQLAFENIDIEFCGYGDINKKVEEFIQSGDFNNYSHTYITDISITEELIEKIIRDYINFNLDENVTLIDHHPTAKYLYKYGWTIIKINNELGKCSGTSLFYEYLLDNKYSQLEKDVINEFVEIVRRYDTWEWKTVFNDEVPNILNNLLAIYGRKIFINNIMYKLKTEDKFQFDKTDLLLLEINKENKKLYFENKCKELIEYDIQNYHVGIVFAEQYISELGNYLAEQFKELDFIVLIGNKTISYRGIKDNIDLGVFAKQFGGGGHPKASGSRINKKNQLDYIKSLFN
;
A
#
# COMPACT_ATOMS: atom_id res chain seq x y z
N MET A 1 4.73 27.99 1.95
CA MET A 1 3.98 26.72 2.12
C MET A 1 4.79 25.62 1.47
N ILE A 2 4.77 24.39 1.99
CA ILE A 2 5.48 23.24 1.41
C ILE A 2 4.49 22.35 0.67
N LYS A 3 4.85 21.86 -0.52
CA LYS A 3 4.10 20.81 -1.22
C LYS A 3 4.80 19.48 -0.99
N LEU A 4 4.04 18.43 -0.69
CA LEU A 4 4.56 17.07 -0.55
C LEU A 4 3.70 16.11 -1.37
N PHE A 5 4.30 15.49 -2.39
CA PHE A 5 3.75 14.32 -3.05
C PHE A 5 4.37 13.07 -2.41
N THR A 6 3.55 12.09 -2.03
CA THR A 6 4.06 10.88 -1.39
C THR A 6 3.23 9.66 -1.74
N HIS A 7 3.79 8.46 -1.62
CA HIS A 7 3.01 7.23 -1.82
C HIS A 7 1.90 7.08 -0.76
N ASN A 8 0.98 6.15 -0.96
CA ASN A 8 -0.28 6.07 -0.22
C ASN A 8 -0.36 4.86 0.71
N ASP A 9 0.71 4.09 0.83
CA ASP A 9 0.88 3.01 1.80
C ASP A 9 1.49 3.51 3.11
N LEU A 10 1.92 2.60 3.99
CA LEU A 10 2.46 2.98 5.30
C LEU A 10 3.74 3.82 5.19
N ASP A 11 4.60 3.55 4.21
CA ASP A 11 5.87 4.26 4.08
C ASP A 11 5.63 5.69 3.55
N GLY A 12 4.84 5.85 2.49
CA GLY A 12 4.47 7.18 2.02
C GLY A 12 3.65 7.98 3.05
N ILE A 13 2.83 7.32 3.88
CA ILE A 13 2.13 7.96 5.01
C ILE A 13 3.10 8.35 6.13
N GLY A 14 4.15 7.57 6.38
CA GLY A 14 5.22 7.93 7.30
C GLY A 14 5.91 9.24 6.87
N CYS A 15 6.20 9.41 5.58
CA CYS A 15 6.70 10.67 5.04
C CYS A 15 5.75 11.85 5.30
N ALA A 16 4.44 11.65 5.10
CA ALA A 16 3.43 12.68 5.38
C ALA A 16 3.42 13.10 6.85
N ILE A 17 3.51 12.14 7.77
CA ILE A 17 3.56 12.38 9.22
C ILE A 17 4.82 13.18 9.58
N LEU A 18 6.00 12.79 9.07
CA LEU A 18 7.24 13.53 9.27
C LEU A 18 7.16 14.95 8.72
N GLY A 19 6.57 15.13 7.54
CA GLY A 19 6.33 16.45 6.96
C GLY A 19 5.46 17.34 7.85
N GLN A 20 4.37 16.81 8.42
CA GLN A 20 3.51 17.56 9.35
C GLN A 20 4.18 17.89 10.70
N LEU A 21 5.19 17.12 11.11
CA LEU A 21 5.99 17.43 12.30
C LEU A 21 7.08 18.46 12.00
N ALA A 22 7.65 18.44 10.80
CA ALA A 22 8.73 19.31 10.39
C ALA A 22 8.26 20.73 10.00
N PHE A 23 7.13 20.83 9.31
CA PHE A 23 6.67 22.07 8.69
C PHE A 23 5.32 22.54 9.27
N GLU A 24 5.22 23.83 9.59
CA GLU A 24 3.96 24.43 10.06
C GLU A 24 2.86 24.44 8.99
N ASN A 25 3.24 24.65 7.71
CA ASN A 25 2.32 24.79 6.59
C ASN A 25 2.74 23.86 5.44
N ILE A 26 2.10 22.69 5.37
CA ILE A 26 2.33 21.66 4.36
C ILE A 26 1.01 21.26 3.67
N ASP A 27 1.03 21.21 2.34
CA ASP A 27 -0.01 20.58 1.52
C ASP A 27 0.47 19.20 1.07
N ILE A 28 -0.31 18.17 1.37
CA ILE A 28 0.09 16.76 1.17
C ILE A 28 -0.84 16.11 0.17
N GLU A 29 -0.24 15.56 -0.88
CA GLU A 29 -0.93 14.83 -1.92
C GLU A 29 -0.43 13.39 -2.00
N PHE A 30 -1.32 12.45 -1.68
CA PHE A 30 -1.03 11.03 -1.77
C PHE A 30 -1.24 10.53 -3.19
N CYS A 31 -0.28 9.79 -3.71
CA CYS A 31 -0.22 9.31 -5.08
C CYS A 31 -0.04 7.79 -5.14
N GLY A 32 -0.40 7.22 -6.27
CA GLY A 32 0.03 5.89 -6.70
C GLY A 32 0.80 5.97 -8.01
N TYR A 33 1.44 4.87 -8.40
CA TYR A 33 2.23 4.80 -9.63
C TYR A 33 1.46 5.21 -10.90
N GLY A 34 0.14 5.02 -10.91
CA GLY A 34 -0.72 5.37 -12.04
C GLY A 34 -1.09 6.84 -12.16
N ASP A 35 -0.88 7.67 -11.12
CA ASP A 35 -1.35 9.07 -11.11
C ASP A 35 -0.29 10.11 -10.73
N ILE A 36 0.85 9.72 -10.16
CA ILE A 36 1.91 10.65 -9.72
C ILE A 36 2.38 11.60 -10.83
N ASN A 37 2.67 11.06 -12.03
CA ASN A 37 3.16 11.88 -13.15
C ASN A 37 2.14 12.94 -13.57
N LYS A 38 0.87 12.53 -13.66
CA LYS A 38 -0.22 13.42 -14.02
C LYS A 38 -0.38 14.53 -12.98
N LYS A 39 -0.37 14.19 -11.70
CA LYS A 39 -0.54 15.16 -10.60
C LYS A 39 0.58 16.19 -10.54
N VAL A 40 1.84 15.75 -10.67
CA VAL A 40 3.00 16.65 -10.69
C VAL A 40 2.97 17.54 -11.94
N GLU A 41 2.58 16.99 -13.10
CA GLU A 41 2.42 17.76 -14.32
C GLU A 41 1.32 18.83 -14.18
N GLU A 42 0.15 18.47 -13.67
CA GLU A 42 -0.97 19.39 -13.43
C GLU A 42 -0.59 20.52 -12.46
N PHE A 43 0.16 20.18 -11.39
CA PHE A 43 0.67 21.14 -10.41
C PHE A 43 1.66 22.16 -11.00
N ILE A 44 2.52 21.73 -11.92
CA ILE A 44 3.45 22.63 -12.61
C ILE A 44 2.70 23.45 -13.67
N GLN A 45 1.79 22.82 -14.41
CA GLN A 45 0.98 23.45 -15.45
C GLN A 45 0.08 24.57 -14.95
N SER A 46 -0.54 24.37 -13.78
CA SER A 46 -1.41 25.38 -13.18
C SER A 46 -0.64 26.62 -12.70
N GLY A 47 0.68 26.51 -12.55
CA GLY A 47 1.51 27.53 -11.91
C GLY A 47 1.37 27.55 -10.39
N ASP A 48 0.69 26.56 -9.80
CA ASP A 48 0.45 26.50 -8.35
C ASP A 48 1.75 26.42 -7.55
N PHE A 49 2.82 25.91 -8.15
CA PHE A 49 4.16 25.86 -7.55
C PHE A 49 4.64 27.22 -7.01
N ASN A 50 4.21 28.35 -7.60
CA ASN A 50 4.58 29.68 -7.13
C ASN A 50 4.05 30.00 -5.72
N ASN A 51 3.05 29.26 -5.24
CA ASN A 51 2.52 29.40 -3.87
C ASN A 51 3.34 28.61 -2.83
N TYR A 52 4.32 27.82 -3.29
CA TYR A 52 5.12 26.94 -2.46
C TYR A 52 6.58 27.37 -2.46
N SER A 53 7.20 27.29 -1.29
CA SER A 53 8.63 27.58 -1.14
C SER A 53 9.51 26.41 -1.52
N HIS A 54 8.96 25.18 -1.48
CA HIS A 54 9.65 23.97 -1.92
C HIS A 54 8.64 22.83 -2.16
N THR A 55 9.00 21.91 -3.04
CA THR A 55 8.23 20.69 -3.33
C THR A 55 9.05 19.45 -2.99
N TYR A 56 8.47 18.57 -2.18
CA TYR A 56 9.02 17.25 -1.89
C TYR A 56 8.24 16.19 -2.65
N ILE A 57 8.96 15.18 -3.16
CA ILE A 57 8.38 13.95 -3.69
C ILE A 57 9.05 12.80 -2.94
N THR A 58 8.30 12.02 -2.16
CA THR A 58 8.86 10.99 -1.27
C THR A 58 8.24 9.63 -1.51
N ASP A 59 9.03 8.56 -1.44
CA ASP A 59 8.57 7.17 -1.57
C ASP A 59 7.89 6.82 -2.91
N ILE A 60 8.00 7.73 -3.88
CA ILE A 60 7.48 7.55 -5.22
C ILE A 60 8.28 8.41 -6.19
N SER A 61 8.43 7.94 -7.42
CA SER A 61 9.19 8.62 -8.47
C SER A 61 8.33 9.08 -9.65
N ILE A 62 8.76 10.15 -10.30
CA ILE A 62 8.24 10.62 -11.60
C ILE A 62 9.12 10.14 -12.75
N THR A 63 8.53 9.88 -13.91
CA THR A 63 9.25 9.32 -15.06
C THR A 63 10.26 10.29 -15.66
N GLU A 64 11.29 9.73 -16.28
CA GLU A 64 12.27 10.50 -17.06
C GLU A 64 11.60 11.33 -18.17
N GLU A 65 10.58 10.77 -18.84
CA GLU A 65 9.76 11.49 -19.82
C GLU A 65 9.13 12.76 -19.24
N LEU A 66 8.57 12.68 -18.03
CA LEU A 66 7.98 13.86 -17.39
C LEU A 66 9.07 14.87 -17.02
N ILE A 67 10.24 14.43 -16.54
CA ILE A 67 11.34 15.32 -16.20
C ILE A 67 11.84 16.08 -17.44
N GLU A 68 12.06 15.38 -18.56
CA GLU A 68 12.47 15.99 -19.82
C GLU A 68 11.42 16.98 -20.34
N LYS A 69 10.14 16.64 -20.18
CA LYS A 69 9.03 17.55 -20.50
C LYS A 69 9.06 18.80 -19.63
N ILE A 70 9.27 18.66 -18.31
CA ILE A 70 9.34 19.77 -17.38
C ILE A 70 10.47 20.73 -17.79
N ILE A 71 11.67 20.19 -18.01
CA ILE A 71 12.86 20.96 -18.39
C ILE A 71 12.66 21.71 -19.72
N ARG A 72 12.03 21.08 -20.71
CA ARG A 72 11.83 21.65 -22.04
C ARG A 72 10.72 22.70 -22.07
N ASP A 73 9.59 22.42 -21.42
CA ASP A 73 8.34 23.16 -21.63
C ASP A 73 8.06 24.20 -20.52
N TYR A 74 8.69 24.09 -19.35
CA TYR A 74 8.44 24.96 -18.18
C TYR A 74 9.70 25.70 -17.73
N ILE A 75 10.20 26.59 -18.59
CA ILE A 75 11.48 27.31 -18.42
C ILE A 75 11.55 28.13 -17.11
N ASN A 76 10.41 28.56 -16.58
CA ASN A 76 10.33 29.31 -15.32
C ASN A 76 10.32 28.43 -14.06
N PHE A 77 10.35 27.10 -14.20
CA PHE A 77 10.36 26.16 -13.10
C PHE A 77 11.66 25.36 -13.11
N ASN A 78 12.55 25.68 -12.18
CA ASN A 78 13.82 24.99 -12.05
C ASN A 78 13.69 23.83 -11.04
N LEU A 79 13.83 22.58 -11.52
CA LEU A 79 13.77 21.39 -10.66
C LEU A 79 14.86 21.40 -9.59
N ASP A 80 16.07 21.83 -9.91
CA ASP A 80 17.21 21.87 -8.97
C ASP A 80 16.97 22.80 -7.78
N GLU A 81 16.16 23.85 -7.97
CA GLU A 81 15.88 24.85 -6.95
C GLU A 81 14.57 24.58 -6.19
N ASN A 82 13.58 23.99 -6.85
CA ASN A 82 12.20 23.93 -6.33
C ASN A 82 11.78 22.54 -5.86
N VAL A 83 12.54 21.50 -6.20
CA VAL A 83 12.14 20.11 -5.93
C VAL A 83 13.23 19.36 -5.17
N THR A 84 12.82 18.49 -4.26
CA THR A 84 13.66 17.40 -3.77
C THR A 84 12.88 16.10 -3.84
N LEU A 85 13.43 15.12 -4.56
CA LEU A 85 12.84 13.79 -4.66
C LEU A 85 13.67 12.79 -3.88
N ILE A 86 13.02 12.04 -2.99
CA ILE A 86 13.67 11.10 -2.08
C ILE A 86 12.99 9.73 -2.25
N ASP A 87 13.76 8.73 -2.69
CA ASP A 87 13.21 7.41 -3.00
C ASP A 87 14.23 6.30 -2.70
N HIS A 88 13.73 5.09 -2.43
CA HIS A 88 14.51 3.90 -2.12
C HIS A 88 14.33 2.79 -3.17
N HIS A 89 13.40 2.94 -4.11
CA HIS A 89 13.10 1.92 -5.11
C HIS A 89 14.28 1.70 -6.10
N PRO A 90 14.71 0.45 -6.35
CA PRO A 90 15.74 0.17 -7.36
C PRO A 90 15.37 0.59 -8.78
N THR A 91 14.07 0.71 -9.08
CA THR A 91 13.56 1.21 -10.36
C THR A 91 13.80 2.71 -10.55
N ALA A 92 14.06 3.46 -9.47
CA ALA A 92 14.32 4.90 -9.51
C ALA A 92 15.79 5.25 -9.78
N LYS A 93 16.69 4.27 -9.96
CA LYS A 93 18.13 4.49 -10.18
C LYS A 93 18.47 5.40 -11.38
N TYR A 94 17.60 5.51 -12.38
CA TYR A 94 17.80 6.44 -13.50
C TYR A 94 17.86 7.91 -13.05
N LEU A 95 17.35 8.21 -11.85
CA LEU A 95 17.35 9.54 -11.28
C LEU A 95 18.72 9.97 -10.71
N TYR A 96 19.69 9.07 -10.51
CA TYR A 96 21.00 9.38 -9.93
C TYR A 96 21.76 10.53 -10.61
N LYS A 97 21.44 10.83 -11.87
CA LYS A 97 22.05 11.91 -12.64
C LYS A 97 21.52 13.30 -12.29
N TYR A 98 20.46 13.41 -11.50
CA TYR A 98 19.82 14.68 -11.13
C TYR A 98 20.18 15.08 -9.70
N GLY A 99 20.74 16.28 -9.53
CA GLY A 99 21.23 16.78 -8.24
C GLY A 99 20.14 17.00 -7.20
N TRP A 100 18.90 17.24 -7.63
CA TRP A 100 17.72 17.38 -6.76
C TRP A 100 17.12 16.05 -6.29
N THR A 101 17.75 14.92 -6.60
CA THR A 101 17.24 13.59 -6.25
C THR A 101 18.17 12.88 -5.25
N ILE A 102 17.56 12.18 -4.31
CA ILE A 102 18.23 11.39 -3.29
C ILE A 102 17.68 9.97 -3.38
N ILE A 103 18.39 9.12 -4.12
CA ILE A 103 18.00 7.72 -4.32
C ILE A 103 18.92 6.84 -3.49
N LYS A 104 18.38 6.07 -2.55
CA LYS A 104 19.20 5.22 -1.67
C LYS A 104 18.45 3.95 -1.28
N ILE A 105 18.91 2.82 -1.77
CA ILE A 105 18.29 1.51 -1.50
C ILE A 105 18.73 0.96 -0.14
N ASN A 106 19.99 1.19 0.21
CA ASN A 106 20.58 0.77 1.47
C ASN A 106 21.52 1.87 2.00
N ASN A 107 21.65 1.95 3.32
CA ASN A 107 22.61 2.78 4.04
C ASN A 107 23.45 1.88 4.98
N GLU A 108 24.23 2.49 5.87
CA GLU A 108 25.04 1.76 6.86
C GLU A 108 24.20 0.97 7.88
N LEU A 109 22.92 1.32 8.04
CA LEU A 109 21.97 0.66 8.93
C LEU A 109 21.17 -0.46 8.25
N GLY A 110 21.30 -0.64 6.94
CA GLY A 110 20.64 -1.68 6.17
C GLY A 110 19.76 -1.13 5.06
N LYS A 111 18.63 -1.78 4.78
CA LYS A 111 17.69 -1.34 3.75
C LYS A 111 16.98 -0.06 4.17
N CYS A 112 16.79 0.84 3.21
CA CYS A 112 16.08 2.10 3.42
C CYS A 112 14.61 1.97 2.99
N SER A 113 13.78 2.83 3.57
CA SER A 113 12.41 3.15 3.16
C SER A 113 12.32 4.66 2.89
N GLY A 114 11.32 5.12 2.14
CA GLY A 114 11.04 6.53 1.93
C GLY A 114 10.95 7.34 3.22
N THR A 115 10.26 6.82 4.25
CA THR A 115 10.15 7.45 5.58
C THR A 115 11.53 7.62 6.22
N SER A 116 12.35 6.57 6.22
CA SER A 116 13.68 6.62 6.82
C SER A 116 14.60 7.63 6.12
N LEU A 117 14.55 7.70 4.78
CA LEU A 117 15.36 8.65 4.02
C LEU A 117 14.88 10.08 4.18
N PHE A 118 13.56 10.30 4.20
CA PHE A 118 13.02 11.63 4.43
C PHE A 118 13.34 12.11 5.83
N TYR A 119 13.31 11.21 6.82
CA TYR A 119 13.75 11.51 8.17
C TYR A 119 15.22 11.94 8.23
N GLU A 120 16.14 11.14 7.66
CA GLU A 120 17.56 11.48 7.55
C GLU A 120 17.75 12.87 6.91
N TYR A 121 17.07 13.12 5.77
CA TYR A 121 17.13 14.39 5.08
C TYR A 121 16.66 15.57 5.93
N LEU A 122 15.55 15.41 6.67
CA LEU A 122 15.02 16.48 7.53
C LEU A 122 15.99 16.79 8.68
N LEU A 123 16.61 15.79 9.29
CA LEU A 123 17.61 16.02 10.34
C LEU A 123 18.83 16.78 9.80
N ASP A 124 19.36 16.36 8.66
CA ASP A 124 20.48 17.03 7.99
C ASP A 124 20.17 18.50 7.63
N ASN A 125 18.89 18.82 7.40
CA ASN A 125 18.39 20.15 7.09
C ASN A 125 17.87 20.93 8.32
N LYS A 126 18.39 20.61 9.51
CA LYS A 126 18.17 21.34 10.78
C LYS A 126 16.76 21.24 11.36
N TYR A 127 15.97 20.23 10.99
CA TYR A 127 14.69 19.92 11.65
C TYR A 127 14.89 19.10 12.93
N SER A 128 15.80 19.54 13.80
CA SER A 128 16.22 18.84 15.04
C SER A 128 15.08 18.59 16.04
N GLN A 129 13.95 19.29 15.93
CA GLN A 129 12.75 18.99 16.74
C GLN A 129 12.19 17.58 16.50
N LEU A 130 12.60 16.93 15.42
CA LEU A 130 12.24 15.56 15.11
C LEU A 130 13.13 14.53 15.82
N GLU A 131 14.28 14.95 16.38
CA GLU A 131 15.21 14.08 17.13
C GLU A 131 14.63 13.70 18.49
N LYS A 132 13.59 12.85 18.48
CA LYS A 132 12.93 12.31 19.66
C LYS A 132 12.89 10.79 19.55
N ASP A 133 13.07 10.12 20.69
CA ASP A 133 13.05 8.65 20.76
C ASP A 133 11.76 8.06 20.17
N VAL A 134 10.59 8.63 20.49
CA VAL A 134 9.29 8.22 19.93
C VAL A 134 9.24 8.31 18.40
N ILE A 135 9.88 9.32 17.79
CA ILE A 135 9.91 9.51 16.33
C ILE A 135 10.91 8.53 15.72
N ASN A 136 12.09 8.36 16.32
CA ASN A 136 13.07 7.36 15.91
C ASN A 136 12.46 5.95 15.89
N GLU A 137 11.74 5.57 16.95
CA GLU A 137 11.04 4.29 17.05
C GLU A 137 9.99 4.13 15.96
N PHE A 138 9.17 5.16 15.70
CA PHE A 138 8.18 5.13 14.62
C PHE A 138 8.81 4.96 13.24
N VAL A 139 9.85 5.72 12.93
CA VAL A 139 10.58 5.64 11.65
C VAL A 139 11.15 4.23 11.46
N GLU A 140 11.72 3.64 12.50
CA GLU A 140 12.27 2.29 12.45
C GLU A 140 11.18 1.21 12.32
N ILE A 141 10.02 1.39 12.94
CA ILE A 141 8.86 0.49 12.76
C ILE A 141 8.40 0.53 11.29
N VAL A 142 8.26 1.72 10.70
CA VAL A 142 7.85 1.88 9.29
C VAL A 142 8.89 1.30 8.34
N ARG A 143 10.17 1.61 8.53
CA ARG A 143 11.28 1.08 7.72
C ARG A 143 11.31 -0.45 7.74
N ARG A 144 11.17 -1.05 8.92
CA ARG A 144 11.15 -2.51 9.04
C ARG A 144 9.96 -3.14 8.35
N TYR A 145 8.77 -2.49 8.40
CA TYR A 145 7.58 -2.94 7.67
C TYR A 145 7.85 -3.00 6.17
N ASP A 146 8.27 -1.86 5.61
CA ASP A 146 8.50 -1.67 4.17
C ASP A 146 9.56 -2.65 3.62
N THR A 147 10.68 -2.77 4.32
CA THR A 147 11.82 -3.61 3.91
C THR A 147 11.60 -5.11 4.17
N TRP A 148 10.50 -5.47 4.84
CA TRP A 148 10.16 -6.81 5.31
C TRP A 148 11.15 -7.41 6.33
N GLU A 149 12.02 -6.58 6.91
CA GLU A 149 13.01 -7.00 7.90
C GLU A 149 12.35 -7.38 9.23
N TRP A 150 11.17 -6.83 9.53
CA TRP A 150 10.37 -7.21 10.69
C TRP A 150 10.15 -8.72 10.80
N LYS A 151 9.93 -9.39 9.65
CA LYS A 151 9.70 -10.84 9.59
C LYS A 151 10.98 -11.63 9.34
N THR A 152 11.86 -11.12 8.48
CA THR A 152 13.02 -11.89 7.98
C THR A 152 14.26 -11.76 8.85
N VAL A 153 14.37 -10.69 9.63
CA VAL A 153 15.54 -10.37 10.46
C VAL A 153 15.17 -10.35 11.94
N PHE A 154 14.11 -9.62 12.29
CA PHE A 154 13.80 -9.33 13.70
C PHE A 154 12.76 -10.27 14.33
N ASN A 155 11.92 -10.92 13.52
CA ASN A 155 10.77 -11.70 13.98
C ASN A 155 9.88 -10.93 14.99
N ASP A 156 9.60 -9.66 14.67
CA ASP A 156 8.81 -8.70 15.46
C ASP A 156 7.56 -8.30 14.68
N GLU A 157 6.38 -8.56 15.23
CA GLU A 157 5.09 -8.26 14.59
C GLU A 157 4.66 -6.79 14.70
N VAL A 158 5.33 -5.94 15.51
CA VAL A 158 4.95 -4.54 15.71
C VAL A 158 4.77 -3.75 14.40
N PRO A 159 5.69 -3.85 13.40
CA PRO A 159 5.53 -3.22 12.10
C PRO A 159 4.27 -3.66 11.34
N ASN A 160 3.96 -4.95 11.36
CA ASN A 160 2.75 -5.50 10.74
C ASN A 160 1.48 -5.06 11.47
N ILE A 161 1.51 -5.00 12.81
CA ILE A 161 0.41 -4.48 13.63
C ILE A 161 0.12 -3.01 13.29
N LEU A 162 1.16 -2.18 13.13
CA LEU A 162 1.00 -0.78 12.75
C LEU A 162 0.31 -0.65 11.38
N ASN A 163 0.73 -1.43 10.39
CA ASN A 163 0.08 -1.45 9.08
C ASN A 163 -1.39 -1.94 9.15
N ASN A 164 -1.68 -2.94 9.98
CA ASN A 164 -3.05 -3.39 10.19
C ASN A 164 -3.92 -2.30 10.83
N LEU A 165 -3.38 -1.52 11.77
CA LEU A 165 -4.08 -0.35 12.33
C LEU A 165 -4.36 0.71 11.27
N LEU A 166 -3.42 0.96 10.34
CA LEU A 166 -3.67 1.85 9.21
C LEU A 166 -4.87 1.37 8.37
N ALA A 167 -4.95 0.07 8.09
CA ALA A 167 -6.08 -0.50 7.36
C ALA A 167 -7.41 -0.38 8.13
N ILE A 168 -7.40 -0.54 9.45
CA ILE A 168 -8.59 -0.45 10.32
C ILE A 168 -9.07 1.00 10.47
N TYR A 169 -8.17 1.92 10.81
CA TYR A 169 -8.52 3.33 11.02
C TYR A 169 -8.83 4.06 9.72
N GLY A 170 -8.19 3.64 8.63
CA GLY A 170 -8.04 4.45 7.44
C GLY A 170 -7.11 5.64 7.65
N ARG A 171 -6.57 6.15 6.54
CA ARG A 171 -5.48 7.13 6.51
C ARG A 171 -5.69 8.36 7.41
N LYS A 172 -6.87 8.99 7.36
CA LYS A 172 -7.12 10.25 8.08
C LYS A 172 -7.04 10.07 9.61
N ILE A 173 -7.70 9.05 10.13
CA ILE A 173 -7.73 8.78 11.57
C ILE A 173 -6.36 8.27 12.02
N PHE A 174 -5.73 7.40 11.22
CA PHE A 174 -4.39 6.91 11.49
C PHE A 174 -3.37 8.05 11.65
N ILE A 175 -3.28 8.96 10.68
CA ILE A 175 -2.34 10.10 10.74
C ILE A 175 -2.59 10.92 12.01
N ASN A 176 -3.84 11.26 12.33
CA ASN A 176 -4.16 12.04 13.53
C ASN A 176 -3.72 11.33 14.82
N ASN A 177 -3.98 10.03 14.93
CA ASN A 177 -3.63 9.24 16.11
C ASN A 177 -2.11 9.12 16.27
N ILE A 178 -1.39 8.82 15.18
CA ILE A 178 0.08 8.75 15.22
C ILE A 178 0.66 10.13 15.54
N MET A 179 0.19 11.21 14.89
CA MET A 179 0.62 12.58 15.17
C MET A 179 0.42 12.97 16.64
N TYR A 180 -0.67 12.53 17.27
CA TYR A 180 -0.88 12.73 18.69
C TYR A 180 0.19 12.01 19.52
N LYS A 181 0.37 10.69 19.30
CA LYS A 181 1.37 9.86 20.01
C LYS A 181 2.78 10.45 19.89
N LEU A 182 3.21 10.80 18.67
CA LEU A 182 4.55 11.36 18.42
C LEU A 182 4.78 12.74 19.07
N LYS A 183 3.70 13.48 19.39
CA LYS A 183 3.77 14.79 20.06
C LYS A 183 3.70 14.70 21.57
N THR A 184 3.03 13.71 22.12
CA THR A 184 2.69 13.65 23.55
C THR A 184 3.40 12.54 24.34
N GLU A 185 3.93 11.53 23.66
CA GLU A 185 4.54 10.36 24.31
C GLU A 185 6.06 10.37 24.16
N ASP A 186 6.77 9.81 25.14
CA ASP A 186 8.23 9.68 25.11
C ASP A 186 8.69 8.45 24.30
N LYS A 187 7.82 7.44 24.20
CA LYS A 187 8.06 6.17 23.49
C LYS A 187 6.83 5.75 22.69
N PHE A 188 7.05 5.04 21.59
CA PHE A 188 5.99 4.58 20.73
C PHE A 188 5.31 3.34 21.32
N GLN A 189 4.00 3.42 21.54
CA GLN A 189 3.20 2.31 22.07
C GLN A 189 1.77 2.35 21.53
N PHE A 190 1.19 1.16 21.40
CA PHE A 190 -0.22 0.99 21.12
C PHE A 190 -1.04 1.23 22.40
N ASP A 191 -2.08 2.04 22.30
CA ASP A 191 -2.97 2.31 23.43
C ASP A 191 -4.09 1.26 23.52
N LYS A 192 -4.94 1.38 24.54
CA LYS A 192 -6.05 0.44 24.76
C LYS A 192 -7.06 0.44 23.60
N THR A 193 -7.25 1.56 22.93
CA THR A 193 -8.15 1.68 21.77
C THR A 193 -7.56 0.96 20.58
N ASP A 194 -6.26 1.17 20.31
CA ASP A 194 -5.53 0.47 19.25
C ASP A 194 -5.65 -1.05 19.42
N LEU A 195 -5.35 -1.55 20.63
CA LEU A 195 -5.38 -2.97 20.95
C LEU A 195 -6.80 -3.55 20.85
N LEU A 196 -7.82 -2.83 21.34
CA LEU A 196 -9.21 -3.25 21.25
C LEU A 196 -9.70 -3.34 19.80
N LEU A 197 -9.33 -2.39 18.95
CA LEU A 197 -9.71 -2.40 17.54
C LEU A 197 -9.08 -3.56 16.78
N LEU A 198 -7.81 -3.87 17.07
CA LEU A 198 -7.13 -5.05 16.51
C LEU A 198 -7.83 -6.34 16.92
N GLU A 199 -8.21 -6.47 18.20
CA GLU A 199 -8.92 -7.63 18.72
C GLU A 199 -10.30 -7.79 18.05
N ILE A 200 -11.09 -6.72 17.99
CA ILE A 200 -12.40 -6.72 17.31
C ILE A 200 -12.26 -7.09 15.85
N ASN A 201 -11.26 -6.53 15.14
CA ASN A 201 -11.03 -6.84 13.74
C ASN A 201 -10.66 -8.32 13.53
N LYS A 202 -9.85 -8.88 14.43
CA LYS A 202 -9.48 -10.31 14.40
C LYS A 202 -10.69 -11.21 14.60
N GLU A 203 -11.53 -10.93 15.60
CA GLU A 203 -12.76 -11.72 15.84
C GLU A 203 -13.76 -11.59 14.70
N ASN A 204 -13.96 -10.38 14.16
CA ASN A 204 -14.82 -10.17 12.99
C ASN A 204 -14.34 -10.95 11.76
N LYS A 205 -13.02 -10.97 11.52
CA LYS A 205 -12.41 -11.74 10.43
C LYS A 205 -12.62 -13.25 10.62
N LYS A 206 -12.42 -13.75 11.84
CA LYS A 206 -12.67 -15.15 12.18
C LYS A 206 -14.14 -15.51 11.95
N LEU A 207 -15.07 -14.72 12.47
CA LEU A 207 -16.50 -14.92 12.27
C LEU A 207 -16.89 -14.88 10.78
N TYR A 208 -16.31 -13.95 10.02
CA TYR A 208 -16.49 -13.89 8.57
C TYR A 208 -16.05 -15.20 7.88
N PHE A 209 -14.90 -15.75 8.26
CA PHE A 209 -14.39 -17.00 7.67
C PHE A 209 -15.28 -18.20 8.03
N GLU A 210 -15.68 -18.30 9.30
CA GLU A 210 -16.58 -19.35 9.77
C GLU A 210 -17.96 -19.28 9.08
N ASN A 211 -18.48 -18.07 8.84
CA ASN A 211 -19.73 -17.91 8.10
C ASN A 211 -19.56 -18.32 6.63
N LYS A 212 -18.43 -17.98 6.00
CA LYS A 212 -18.16 -18.41 4.61
C LYS A 212 -17.99 -19.91 4.46
N CYS A 213 -17.50 -20.63 5.48
CA CYS A 213 -17.56 -22.09 5.49
C CYS A 213 -19.00 -22.61 5.43
N LYS A 214 -19.93 -22.01 6.18
CA LYS A 214 -21.35 -22.43 6.22
C LYS A 214 -22.10 -22.08 4.93
N GLU A 215 -21.68 -21.03 4.24
CA GLU A 215 -22.25 -20.57 2.97
C GLU A 215 -21.64 -21.24 1.74
N LEU A 216 -20.63 -22.10 1.91
CA LEU A 216 -19.96 -22.78 0.81
C LEU A 216 -20.94 -23.67 0.05
N ILE A 217 -20.95 -23.50 -1.27
CA ILE A 217 -21.76 -24.28 -2.20
C ILE A 217 -20.83 -25.23 -2.94
N GLU A 218 -20.98 -26.54 -2.72
CA GLU A 218 -20.32 -27.55 -3.53
C GLU A 218 -20.98 -27.61 -4.91
N TYR A 219 -20.19 -27.63 -5.97
CA TYR A 219 -20.67 -27.61 -7.34
C TYR A 219 -19.69 -28.30 -8.29
N ASP A 220 -20.20 -29.05 -9.25
CA ASP A 220 -19.39 -29.68 -10.29
C ASP A 220 -19.22 -28.72 -11.48
N ILE A 221 -17.98 -28.31 -11.75
CA ILE A 221 -17.63 -27.51 -12.93
C ILE A 221 -16.75 -28.36 -13.85
N GLN A 222 -17.30 -28.75 -14.99
CA GLN A 222 -16.66 -29.66 -15.94
C GLN A 222 -16.34 -31.00 -15.24
N ASN A 223 -15.05 -31.31 -15.05
CA ASN A 223 -14.58 -32.53 -14.40
C ASN A 223 -14.06 -32.29 -12.97
N TYR A 224 -14.33 -31.11 -12.41
CA TYR A 224 -13.84 -30.70 -11.09
C TYR A 224 -14.98 -30.53 -10.11
N HIS A 225 -14.78 -31.05 -8.90
CA HIS A 225 -15.68 -30.88 -7.77
C HIS A 225 -15.16 -29.73 -6.89
N VAL A 226 -15.87 -28.60 -6.86
CA VAL A 226 -15.34 -27.34 -6.31
C VAL A 226 -16.25 -26.74 -5.25
N GLY A 227 -15.66 -25.91 -4.40
CA GLY A 227 -16.39 -25.14 -3.38
C GLY A 227 -16.50 -23.68 -3.80
N ILE A 228 -17.72 -23.15 -3.87
CA ILE A 228 -17.99 -21.78 -4.31
C ILE A 228 -18.49 -20.94 -3.13
N VAL A 229 -17.89 -19.77 -2.93
CA VAL A 229 -18.37 -18.75 -1.97
C VAL A 229 -18.44 -17.38 -2.64
N PHE A 230 -19.42 -16.57 -2.26
CA PHE A 230 -19.45 -15.15 -2.59
C PHE A 230 -18.67 -14.38 -1.53
N ALA A 231 -17.60 -13.68 -1.91
CA ALA A 231 -16.71 -13.02 -0.98
C ALA A 231 -16.12 -11.72 -1.56
N GLU A 232 -15.98 -10.72 -0.70
CA GLU A 232 -15.42 -9.41 -1.05
C GLU A 232 -14.22 -9.01 -0.18
N GLN A 233 -13.98 -9.73 0.92
CA GLN A 233 -12.96 -9.38 1.90
C GLN A 233 -11.99 -10.55 2.11
N TYR A 234 -10.73 -10.20 2.40
CA TYR A 234 -9.67 -11.16 2.75
C TYR A 234 -9.50 -12.31 1.74
N ILE A 235 -9.72 -12.06 0.44
CA ILE A 235 -9.89 -13.10 -0.59
C ILE A 235 -8.78 -14.16 -0.58
N SER A 236 -7.52 -13.75 -0.46
CA SER A 236 -6.41 -14.69 -0.41
C SER A 236 -6.40 -15.53 0.86
N GLU A 237 -6.61 -14.91 2.02
CA GLU A 237 -6.59 -15.58 3.32
C GLU A 237 -7.82 -16.48 3.51
N LEU A 238 -9.00 -15.99 3.14
CA LEU A 238 -10.25 -16.76 3.16
C LEU A 238 -10.14 -17.97 2.23
N GLY A 239 -9.64 -17.79 1.02
CA GLY A 239 -9.52 -18.88 0.07
C GLY A 239 -8.51 -19.96 0.51
N ASN A 240 -7.40 -19.56 1.16
CA ASN A 240 -6.48 -20.51 1.80
C ASN A 240 -7.15 -21.23 2.98
N TYR A 241 -7.84 -20.49 3.84
CA TYR A 241 -8.58 -21.06 4.97
C TYR A 241 -9.60 -22.10 4.51
N LEU A 242 -10.43 -21.79 3.50
CA LEU A 242 -11.39 -22.73 2.93
C LEU A 242 -10.69 -23.94 2.28
N ALA A 243 -9.57 -23.74 1.57
CA ALA A 243 -8.80 -24.83 0.98
C ALA A 243 -8.23 -25.80 2.02
N GLU A 244 -7.90 -25.31 3.21
CA GLU A 244 -7.44 -26.14 4.33
C GLU A 244 -8.58 -26.91 5.00
N GLN A 245 -9.80 -26.34 5.06
CA GLN A 245 -10.96 -26.95 5.68
C GLN A 245 -11.61 -28.03 4.79
N PHE A 246 -11.72 -27.79 3.49
CA PHE A 246 -12.46 -28.62 2.53
C PHE A 246 -11.52 -29.42 1.62
N LYS A 247 -10.67 -30.27 2.20
CA LYS A 247 -9.59 -30.97 1.47
C LYS A 247 -10.07 -31.99 0.45
N GLU A 248 -11.32 -32.40 0.53
CA GLU A 248 -11.99 -33.30 -0.41
C GLU A 248 -12.24 -32.64 -1.78
N LEU A 249 -12.39 -31.32 -1.81
CA LEU A 249 -12.62 -30.55 -3.04
C LEU A 249 -11.33 -30.40 -3.85
N ASP A 250 -11.50 -30.12 -5.14
CA ASP A 250 -10.38 -29.89 -6.06
C ASP A 250 -9.77 -28.49 -5.87
N PHE A 251 -10.62 -27.47 -5.76
CA PHE A 251 -10.26 -26.09 -5.46
C PHE A 251 -11.45 -25.25 -4.98
N ILE A 252 -11.14 -24.08 -4.43
CA ILE A 252 -12.12 -23.09 -3.98
C ILE A 252 -12.26 -21.97 -5.02
N VAL A 253 -13.50 -21.55 -5.27
CA VAL A 253 -13.89 -20.43 -6.12
C VAL A 253 -14.48 -19.33 -5.24
N LEU A 254 -13.85 -18.16 -5.23
CA LEU A 254 -14.34 -16.96 -4.54
C LEU A 254 -14.86 -15.96 -5.56
N ILE A 255 -16.17 -15.73 -5.55
CA ILE A 255 -16.85 -14.81 -6.46
C ILE A 255 -17.02 -13.47 -5.75
N GLY A 256 -16.36 -12.42 -6.27
CA GLY A 256 -16.56 -11.04 -5.85
C GLY A 256 -17.34 -10.23 -6.88
N ASN A 257 -17.41 -8.92 -6.71
CA ASN A 257 -18.22 -8.05 -7.60
C ASN A 257 -17.71 -7.96 -9.05
N LYS A 258 -16.39 -7.97 -9.25
CA LYS A 258 -15.74 -7.78 -10.56
C LYS A 258 -14.75 -8.87 -10.91
N THR A 259 -14.49 -9.80 -10.01
CA THR A 259 -13.43 -10.80 -10.14
C THR A 259 -13.89 -12.12 -9.55
N ILE A 260 -13.39 -13.20 -10.14
CA ILE A 260 -13.48 -14.55 -9.59
C ILE A 260 -12.05 -14.97 -9.25
N SER A 261 -11.83 -15.41 -8.02
CA SER A 261 -10.53 -15.91 -7.55
C SER A 261 -10.60 -17.41 -7.35
N TYR A 262 -9.55 -18.11 -7.76
CA TYR A 262 -9.42 -19.56 -7.63
C TYR A 262 -8.27 -19.87 -6.65
N ARG A 263 -8.48 -20.79 -5.71
CA ARG A 263 -7.46 -21.24 -4.75
C ARG A 263 -7.36 -22.76 -4.73
N GLY A 264 -6.18 -23.26 -5.09
CA GLY A 264 -5.98 -24.67 -5.39
C GLY A 264 -5.71 -25.49 -4.14
N ILE A 265 -6.44 -26.59 -3.99
CA ILE A 265 -6.23 -27.54 -2.89
C ILE A 265 -5.22 -28.60 -3.34
N LYS A 266 -5.47 -29.24 -4.49
CA LYS A 266 -4.63 -30.32 -5.02
C LYS A 266 -3.44 -29.79 -5.82
N ASP A 267 -2.29 -30.46 -5.74
CA ASP A 267 -1.06 -30.03 -6.44
C ASP A 267 -1.06 -30.36 -7.94
N ASN A 268 -1.84 -31.35 -8.34
CA ASN A 268 -1.94 -31.83 -9.72
C ASN A 268 -2.92 -31.02 -10.59
N ILE A 269 -3.51 -29.94 -10.06
CA ILE A 269 -4.46 -29.08 -10.78
C ILE A 269 -3.82 -27.72 -11.02
N ASP A 270 -3.75 -27.31 -12.29
CA ASP A 270 -3.26 -25.99 -12.68
C ASP A 270 -4.43 -25.01 -12.88
N LEU A 271 -4.64 -24.15 -11.88
CA LEU A 271 -5.69 -23.14 -11.92
C LEU A 271 -5.41 -22.01 -12.93
N GLY A 272 -4.15 -21.82 -13.35
CA GLY A 272 -3.81 -20.87 -14.41
C GLY A 272 -4.37 -21.34 -15.75
N VAL A 273 -4.29 -22.64 -16.03
CA VAL A 273 -4.90 -23.25 -17.21
C VAL A 273 -6.43 -23.20 -17.13
N PHE A 274 -7.01 -23.52 -15.97
CA PHE A 274 -8.46 -23.41 -15.74
C PHE A 274 -8.95 -21.97 -15.98
N ALA A 275 -8.31 -20.98 -15.35
CA ALA A 275 -8.71 -19.58 -15.43
C ALA A 275 -8.66 -19.01 -16.87
N LYS A 276 -7.71 -19.47 -17.70
CA LYS A 276 -7.61 -19.05 -19.11
C LYS A 276 -8.87 -19.35 -19.93
N GLN A 277 -9.58 -20.43 -19.61
CA GLN A 277 -10.86 -20.77 -20.27
C GLN A 277 -11.94 -19.70 -20.04
N PHE A 278 -11.79 -18.92 -18.98
CA PHE A 278 -12.69 -17.83 -18.60
C PHE A 278 -12.07 -16.44 -18.82
N GLY A 279 -11.06 -16.33 -19.69
CA GLY A 279 -10.36 -15.08 -19.98
C GLY A 279 -9.52 -14.54 -18.82
N GLY A 280 -9.14 -15.42 -17.88
CA GLY A 280 -8.30 -15.14 -16.73
C GLY A 280 -6.88 -15.71 -16.86
N GLY A 281 -6.21 -15.83 -15.72
CA GLY A 281 -4.87 -16.41 -15.61
C GLY A 281 -4.31 -16.34 -14.18
N GLY A 282 -3.06 -16.75 -14.02
CA GLY A 282 -2.35 -16.71 -12.75
C GLY A 282 -1.43 -17.90 -12.55
N HIS A 283 -1.13 -18.19 -11.28
CA HIS A 283 -0.28 -19.31 -10.87
C HIS A 283 -1.12 -20.59 -10.70
N PRO A 284 -0.49 -21.78 -10.81
CA PRO A 284 -1.19 -23.06 -10.65
C PRO A 284 -2.03 -23.17 -9.37
N LYS A 285 -1.58 -22.58 -8.26
CA LYS A 285 -2.28 -22.60 -6.95
C LYS A 285 -3.16 -21.39 -6.65
N ALA A 286 -3.00 -20.30 -7.38
CA ALA A 286 -3.74 -19.07 -7.16
C ALA A 286 -3.89 -18.31 -8.48
N SER A 287 -5.12 -18.27 -8.99
CA SER A 287 -5.45 -17.63 -10.27
C SER A 287 -6.75 -16.86 -10.15
N GLY A 288 -7.14 -16.15 -11.21
CA GLY A 288 -8.42 -15.45 -11.24
C GLY A 288 -8.87 -15.07 -12.64
N SER A 289 -10.15 -14.72 -12.77
CA SER A 289 -10.76 -14.15 -13.97
C SER A 289 -11.63 -12.93 -13.62
N ARG A 290 -12.11 -12.21 -14.64
CA ARG A 290 -12.91 -11.00 -14.45
C ARG A 290 -14.39 -11.28 -14.71
N ILE A 291 -15.25 -10.65 -13.90
CA ILE A 291 -16.69 -10.52 -14.15
C ILE A 291 -16.88 -9.20 -14.87
N ASN A 292 -17.25 -9.26 -16.15
CA ASN A 292 -17.47 -8.05 -16.94
C ASN A 292 -18.89 -7.49 -16.72
N LYS A 293 -19.12 -6.26 -17.21
CA LYS A 293 -20.41 -5.57 -17.07
C LYS A 293 -21.57 -6.36 -17.69
N LYS A 294 -21.32 -7.12 -18.76
CA LYS A 294 -22.34 -7.98 -19.38
C LYS A 294 -22.75 -9.10 -18.42
N ASN A 295 -21.80 -9.79 -17.79
CA ASN A 295 -22.09 -10.84 -16.81
C ASN A 295 -22.93 -10.30 -15.64
N GLN A 296 -22.59 -9.11 -15.13
CA GLN A 296 -23.36 -8.46 -14.06
C GLN A 296 -24.80 -8.16 -14.50
N LEU A 297 -24.99 -7.62 -15.70
CA LEU A 297 -26.32 -7.34 -16.24
C LEU A 297 -27.14 -8.62 -16.48
N ASP A 298 -26.50 -9.68 -16.97
CA ASP A 298 -27.17 -10.96 -17.21
C ASP A 298 -27.62 -11.60 -15.89
N TYR A 299 -26.79 -11.52 -14.83
CA TYR A 299 -27.18 -11.96 -13.49
C TYR A 299 -28.35 -11.14 -12.94
N ILE A 300 -28.30 -9.81 -13.02
CA ILE A 300 -29.42 -8.94 -12.60
C ILE A 300 -30.70 -9.29 -13.35
N LYS A 301 -30.62 -9.50 -14.67
CA LYS A 301 -31.79 -9.92 -15.47
C LYS A 301 -32.35 -11.23 -14.96
N SER A 302 -31.52 -12.23 -14.67
CA SER A 302 -32.01 -13.53 -14.16
C SER A 302 -32.72 -13.46 -12.80
N LEU A 303 -32.51 -12.40 -12.02
CA LEU A 303 -33.15 -12.22 -10.72
C LEU A 303 -34.50 -11.50 -10.81
N PHE A 304 -34.69 -10.63 -11.80
CA PHE A 304 -35.82 -9.69 -11.86
C PHE A 304 -36.64 -9.73 -13.16
N ASN A 305 -36.18 -10.46 -14.18
CA ASN A 305 -36.84 -10.65 -15.47
C ASN A 305 -36.97 -12.13 -15.82
#